data_AF-A0A520I162-F1
#
_entry.id   AF-A0A520I162-F1
#
_cell.length_a   1.000
_cell.length_b   1.000
_cell.length_c   1.000
_cell.angle_alpha   90.00
_cell.angle_beta   90.00
_cell.angle_gamma   90.00
#
_symmetry.space_group_name_H-M   'P 1'
#
loop_
_entity.id
_entity.type
_entity.pdbx_description
1 polymer ?
#
loop_
_entity_poly.entity_id
_entity_poly.type
_entity_poly.pdbx_seq_one_letter_code
_entity_poly.pdbx_strand_id
1 'polypeptide(L)' 'NLTYILQEQNEKNITLCVHPYIEAYINKGLISLKWKWFFKFGQRIKIKAISSYNLTEFHVLSSKEEEIKL' A
#
# COMPACT_ATOMS: atom_id res chain seq x y z
N ASN A 1 7.09 9.47 -1.60
CA ASN A 1 6.02 10.31 -2.19
C ASN A 1 4.66 9.62 -2.22
N LEU A 2 4.16 9.11 -1.08
CA LEU A 2 2.85 8.43 -1.02
C LEU A 2 1.67 9.41 -1.22
N THR A 3 1.87 10.65 -0.76
CA THR A 3 0.89 11.74 -0.85
C THR A 3 0.58 12.13 -2.31
N TYR A 4 1.60 12.10 -3.17
CA TYR A 4 1.47 12.45 -4.59
C TYR A 4 0.61 11.45 -5.37
N ILE A 5 0.85 10.14 -5.16
CA ILE A 5 0.09 9.07 -5.82
C ILE A 5 -1.40 9.13 -5.43
N LEU A 6 -1.67 9.36 -4.14
CA LEU A 6 -3.02 9.27 -3.60
C LEU A 6 -3.85 10.54 -3.85
N GLN A 7 -3.23 11.72 -3.95
CA GLN A 7 -3.93 12.97 -4.25
C GLN A 7 -4.03 13.28 -5.75
N GLU A 8 -3.01 12.94 -6.56
CA GLU A 8 -2.94 13.41 -7.94
C GLU A 8 -3.57 12.45 -8.96
N GLN A 9 -3.63 11.14 -8.67
CA GLN A 9 -4.25 10.16 -9.58
C GLN A 9 -5.71 9.79 -9.25
N ASN A 10 -6.24 10.18 -8.09
CA ASN A 10 -7.60 9.85 -7.64
C ASN A 10 -7.95 8.33 -7.74
N GLU A 11 -6.93 7.48 -7.66
CA GLU A 11 -7.08 6.04 -7.84
C GLU A 11 -7.68 5.41 -6.58
N LYS A 12 -8.93 4.96 -6.71
CA LYS A 12 -9.67 4.30 -5.64
C LYS A 12 -9.30 2.83 -5.60
N ASN A 13 -9.07 2.29 -4.40
CA ASN A 13 -8.73 0.87 -4.18
C ASN A 13 -7.36 0.43 -4.70
N ILE A 14 -6.30 1.14 -4.29
CA ILE A 14 -4.93 0.72 -4.57
C ILE A 14 -4.51 -0.53 -3.77
N THR A 15 -3.58 -1.29 -4.34
CA THR A 15 -2.92 -2.44 -3.69
C THR A 15 -1.44 -2.16 -3.53
N LEU A 16 -0.95 -2.20 -2.30
CA LEU A 16 0.45 -2.06 -1.95
C LEU A 16 1.10 -3.45 -1.88
N CYS A 17 1.98 -3.76 -2.82
CA CYS A 17 2.76 -4.98 -2.88
C CYS A 17 4.12 -4.75 -2.20
N VAL A 18 4.38 -5.49 -1.13
CA VAL A 18 5.60 -5.36 -0.29
C VAL A 18 6.10 -6.72 0.15
N HIS A 19 7.33 -6.79 0.63
CA HIS A 19 7.87 -8.00 1.26
C HIS A 19 7.02 -8.43 2.49
N PRO A 20 6.82 -9.74 2.76
CA PRO A 20 6.03 -10.26 3.89
C PRO A 20 6.40 -9.67 5.25
N TYR A 21 7.68 -9.34 5.47
CA TYR A 21 8.11 -8.68 6.70
C TYR A 21 7.48 -7.29 6.89
N ILE A 22 7.40 -6.52 5.81
CA ILE A 22 6.78 -5.19 5.81
C ILE A 22 5.27 -5.30 5.91
N GLU A 23 4.67 -6.28 5.22
CA GLU A 23 3.24 -6.58 5.34
C GLU A 23 2.86 -6.86 6.80
N ALA A 24 3.61 -7.74 7.46
CA ALA A 24 3.43 -8.05 8.86
C ALA A 24 3.60 -6.79 9.72
N TYR A 25 4.62 -5.96 9.46
CA TYR A 25 4.82 -4.69 10.17
C TYR A 25 3.64 -3.72 10.01
N ILE A 26 3.08 -3.59 8.80
CA ILE A 26 1.92 -2.75 8.52
C ILE A 26 0.68 -3.23 9.27
N ASN A 27 0.49 -4.56 9.34
CA ASN A 27 -0.65 -5.19 9.99
C ASN A 27 -0.47 -5.35 11.51
N LYS A 28 0.75 -5.25 12.04
CA LYS A 28 1.08 -5.48 13.45
C LYS A 28 0.55 -4.38 14.36
N GLY A 29 0.05 -4.79 15.53
CA GLY A 29 -0.35 -3.92 16.63
C GLY A 29 -1.87 -3.63 16.69
N LEU A 30 -2.30 -3.01 17.80
CA LEU A 30 -3.70 -2.67 18.06
C LEU A 30 -4.24 -1.58 17.13
N ILE A 31 -3.38 -0.65 16.72
CA ILE A 31 -3.66 0.39 15.73
C ILE A 31 -2.74 0.12 14.55
N SER A 32 -3.13 -0.83 13.69
CA SER A 32 -2.30 -1.16 12.53
C SER A 32 -2.15 0.06 11.62
N LEU A 33 -0.99 0.15 10.96
CA LEU A 33 -0.67 1.27 10.07
C LEU A 33 -1.71 1.40 8.94
N LYS A 34 -2.31 0.26 8.56
CA LYS A 34 -3.46 0.16 7.66
C LYS A 34 -4.66 0.99 8.09
N TRP A 35 -5.01 1.00 9.39
CA TRP A 35 -6.11 1.83 9.91
C TRP A 35 -5.76 3.31 9.88
N LYS A 36 -4.51 3.68 10.23
CA LYS A 36 -4.06 5.07 10.10
C LYS A 36 -4.18 5.57 8.66
N TRP A 37 -3.82 4.73 7.69
CA TRP A 37 -3.97 5.07 6.27
C TRP A 37 -5.43 5.15 5.84
N PHE A 38 -6.28 4.24 6.32
CA PHE A 38 -7.72 4.29 6.05
C PHE A 38 -8.33 5.62 6.51
N PHE A 39 -8.03 6.06 7.74
CA PHE A 39 -8.49 7.35 8.24
C PHE A 39 -7.88 8.55 7.52
N LYS A 40 -6.60 8.46 7.12
CA LYS A 40 -5.90 9.57 6.46
C LYS A 40 -6.37 9.79 5.02
N PHE A 41 -6.60 8.72 4.27
CA PHE A 41 -6.91 8.79 2.84
C PHE A 41 -8.39 8.55 2.53
N GLY A 42 -9.20 8.14 3.51
CA GLY A 42 -10.62 7.83 3.31
C GLY A 42 -10.86 6.63 2.39
N GLN A 43 -9.83 5.85 2.07
CA GLN A 43 -9.92 4.70 1.16
C GLN A 43 -9.24 3.47 1.73
N ARG A 44 -9.74 2.30 1.32
CA ARG A 44 -9.22 1.01 1.74
C ARG A 44 -8.00 0.64 0.89
N ILE A 45 -6.84 0.56 1.53
CA ILE A 45 -5.60 0.10 0.90
C ILE A 45 -5.48 -1.41 1.12
N LYS A 46 -5.38 -2.16 0.02
CA LYS A 46 -5.04 -3.59 0.08
C LYS A 46 -3.53 -3.72 0.24
N ILE A 47 -3.06 -4.62 1.10
CA ILE A 47 -1.64 -4.92 1.25
C ILE A 47 -1.45 -6.36 0.80
N LYS A 48 -0.49 -6.59 -0.10
CA LYS A 48 -0.16 -7.90 -0.65
C LYS A 48 1.29 -8.23 -0.34
N ALA A 49 1.51 -9.36 0.31
CA ALA A 49 2.85 -9.85 0.59
C ALA A 49 3.43 -10.56 -0.65
N ILE A 50 4.59 -10.13 -1.12
CA ILE A 50 5.32 -10.77 -2.22
C ILE A 50 6.70 -11.18 -1.71
N SER A 51 6.91 -12.48 -1.52
CA SER A 51 8.15 -13.05 -0.97
C SER A 51 9.36 -12.85 -1.88
N SER A 52 9.14 -12.63 -3.18
CA SER A 52 10.21 -12.38 -4.16
C SER A 52 10.76 -10.96 -4.11
N TYR A 53 10.13 -10.05 -3.37
CA TYR A 53 10.58 -8.65 -3.26
C TYR A 53 11.69 -8.49 -2.24
N ASN A 54 12.59 -7.55 -2.50
CA ASN A 54 13.54 -7.12 -1.48
C ASN A 54 12.83 -6.35 -0.36
N LEU A 55 13.46 -6.27 0.81
CA LEU A 55 12.88 -5.61 1.99
C LEU A 55 12.49 -4.15 1.74
N THR A 56 13.26 -3.44 0.92
CA THR A 56 13.06 -2.03 0.57
C THR A 56 12.26 -1.84 -0.72
N GLU A 57 11.89 -2.94 -1.39
CA GLU A 57 11.15 -2.90 -2.65
C GLU A 57 9.65 -2.88 -2.37
N PHE A 58 8.96 -1.97 -3.04
CA PHE A 58 7.51 -1.85 -2.97
C PHE A 58 6.97 -1.43 -4.32
N HIS A 59 5.79 -1.95 -4.64
CA HIS A 59 5.08 -1.65 -5.87
C HIS A 59 3.64 -1.29 -5.53
N VAL A 60 3.09 -0.28 -6.18
CA VAL A 60 1.71 0.16 -5.98
C VAL A 60 0.92 -0.21 -7.23
N LEU A 61 -0.14 -1.00 -7.07
CA LEU A 61 -1.04 -1.36 -8.15
C LEU A 61 -2.34 -0.54 -8.04
N SER A 62 -2.84 -0.08 -9.18
CA SER A 62 -4.17 0.49 -9.31
C SER A 62 -5.26 -0.58 -9.15
N SER A 63 -6.52 -0.15 -9.10
CA SER A 63 -7.70 -1.04 -9.16
C SER A 63 -7.73 -1.96 -10.39
N LYS A 64 -7.05 -1.56 -11.47
CA LYS A 64 -6.89 -2.33 -12.71
C LYS A 64 -5.70 -3.29 -12.71
N GLU A 65 -5.04 -3.47 -11.57
CA GLU A 65 -3.80 -4.26 -11.43
C GLU A 65 -2.61 -3.70 -12.25
N GLU A 66 -2.74 -2.47 -12.74
CA GLU A 66 -1.66 -1.75 -13.41
C GLU A 66 -0.70 -1.16 -12.38
N GLU A 67 0.60 -1.33 -12.61
CA GLU A 67 1.65 -0.78 -11.76
C GLU A 67 1.74 0.74 -11.93
N ILE A 68 1.54 1.46 -10.82
CA ILE A 68 1.71 2.90 -10.76
C ILE A 68 3.19 3.17 -10.54
N LYS A 69 3.89 3.50 -11.63
CA LYS A 69 5.27 3.97 -11.55
C LYS A 69 5.31 5.36 -10.93
N LEU A 70 6.15 5.49 -9.89
CA LEU A 70 6.43 6.73 -9.15
C LEU A 70 7.52 7.55 -9.84
#